data_AF-A0A6P1Y448-F1
#
_entry.id   AF-A0A6P1Y448-F1
#
_cell.length_a   1.000
_cell.length_b   1.000
_cell.length_c   1.000
_cell.angle_alpha   90.00
_cell.angle_beta   90.00
_cell.angle_gamma   90.00
#
_symmetry.space_group_name_H-M   'P 1'
#
loop_
_entity.id
_entity.type
_entity.pdbx_description
1 polymer ?
#
loop_
_entity_poly.entity_id
_entity_poly.type
_entity_poly.pdbx_seq_one_letter_code
_entity_poly.pdbx_strand_id
1 'polypeptide(L)'
;MKTMTLDEVKNLPPLTEERLNEIKNFQNTDFSDCPKQTKEELKQFRPYYELHTTLQKHKNHTVQVSIDSDIIEALQIETQEYQPRINAILRKAVFG
;
A
#
# COMPACT_ATOMS: atom_id res chain seq x y z
N MET A 1 5.14 -26.65 7.23
CA MET A 1 5.36 -26.14 5.87
C MET A 1 6.82 -25.75 5.75
N LYS A 2 7.51 -26.18 4.69
CA LYS A 2 8.92 -25.81 4.45
C LYS A 2 8.92 -24.49 3.67
N THR A 3 9.50 -23.43 4.22
CA THR A 3 9.66 -22.14 3.53
C THR A 3 10.96 -22.15 2.74
N MET A 4 10.93 -21.67 1.49
CA MET A 4 12.14 -21.50 0.68
C MET A 4 12.66 -20.07 0.79
N THR A 5 13.97 -19.90 0.67
CA THR A 5 14.63 -18.59 0.64
C THR A 5 14.58 -17.98 -0.77
N LEU A 6 14.76 -16.65 -0.88
CA LEU A 6 14.72 -15.95 -2.17
C LEU A 6 15.78 -16.45 -3.16
N ASP A 7 16.95 -16.82 -2.66
CA ASP A 7 18.05 -17.32 -3.49
C ASP A 7 17.76 -18.73 -4.01
N GLU A 8 17.07 -19.57 -3.23
CA GLU A 8 16.59 -20.87 -3.70
C GLU A 8 15.56 -20.73 -4.82
N VAL A 9 14.66 -19.75 -4.74
CA VAL A 9 13.61 -19.51 -5.76
C VAL A 9 14.21 -19.03 -7.08
N LYS A 10 15.25 -18.18 -7.04
CA LYS A 10 15.93 -17.68 -8.24
C LYS A 10 16.66 -18.78 -9.02
N ASN A 11 17.07 -19.84 -8.34
CA ASN A 11 17.79 -20.96 -8.92
C ASN A 11 16.85 -22.07 -9.45
N LEU A 12 15.53 -21.89 -9.36
CA LEU A 12 14.56 -22.84 -9.91
C LEU A 12 14.53 -22.76 -11.45
N PRO A 13 14.32 -23.89 -12.15
CA PRO A 13 14.14 -23.88 -13.58
C PRO A 13 12.91 -23.03 -13.97
N PRO A 14 12.94 -22.35 -15.13
CA PRO A 14 11.79 -21.62 -15.63
C PRO A 14 10.61 -22.57 -15.87
N LEU A 15 9.39 -22.05 -15.70
CA LEU A 15 8.16 -22.77 -16.01
C LEU A 15 8.12 -23.14 -17.50
N THR A 16 7.66 -24.36 -17.80
CA THR A 16 7.45 -24.80 -19.18
C THR A 16 6.24 -24.08 -19.80
N GLU A 17 6.23 -23.98 -21.13
CA GLU A 17 5.12 -23.33 -21.86
C GLU A 17 3.77 -24.02 -21.60
N GLU A 18 3.77 -25.35 -21.46
CA GLU A 18 2.60 -26.14 -21.08
C GLU A 18 2.05 -25.70 -19.71
N ARG A 19 2.93 -25.56 -18.70
CA ARG A 19 2.53 -25.12 -17.37
C ARG A 19 2.04 -23.68 -17.35
N LEU A 20 2.64 -22.81 -18.14
CA LEU A 20 2.15 -21.44 -18.30
C LEU A 20 0.76 -21.42 -18.92
N ASN A 21 0.48 -22.29 -19.89
CA ASN A 21 -0.82 -22.35 -20.54
C ASN A 21 -1.89 -22.95 -19.61
N GLU A 22 -1.54 -23.97 -18.83
CA GLU A 22 -2.40 -24.50 -17.76
C GLU A 22 -2.78 -23.42 -16.74
N ILE A 23 -1.80 -22.65 -16.27
CA ILE A 23 -2.04 -21.56 -15.30
C ILE A 23 -2.97 -20.48 -15.90
N LYS A 24 -2.73 -20.09 -17.16
CA LYS A 24 -3.55 -19.08 -17.84
C LYS A 24 -4.99 -19.52 -18.06
N ASN A 25 -5.19 -20.81 -18.35
CA ASN A 25 -6.51 -21.37 -18.64
C ASN A 25 -7.20 -21.93 -17.39
N PHE A 26 -6.54 -21.89 -16.22
CA PHE A 26 -7.12 -22.37 -14.98
C PHE A 26 -8.35 -21.53 -14.62
N GLN A 27 -9.51 -22.17 -14.62
CA GLN A 27 -10.75 -21.60 -14.12
C GLN A 27 -11.08 -22.29 -12.80
N ASN A 28 -11.06 -21.53 -11.71
CA ASN A 28 -11.51 -22.07 -10.44
C ASN A 28 -13.05 -22.19 -10.49
N THR A 29 -13.56 -23.41 -10.51
CA THR A 29 -14.99 -23.70 -10.66
C THR A 29 -15.60 -24.29 -9.39
N ASP A 30 -14.78 -24.74 -8.44
CA ASP A 30 -15.25 -25.35 -7.20
C ASP A 30 -15.06 -24.39 -6.02
N PHE A 31 -16.17 -23.81 -5.61
CA PHE A 31 -16.28 -22.96 -4.42
C PHE A 31 -17.16 -23.60 -3.35
N SER A 32 -17.31 -24.93 -3.36
CA SER A 32 -18.15 -25.66 -2.40
C SER A 32 -17.69 -25.47 -0.95
N ASP A 33 -16.38 -25.33 -0.73
CA ASP A 33 -15.76 -25.07 0.58
C ASP A 33 -15.72 -23.57 0.94
N CYS A 34 -16.12 -22.67 0.03
CA CYS A 34 -16.20 -21.25 0.34
C CYS A 34 -17.53 -20.94 1.06
N PRO A 35 -17.49 -20.45 2.32
CA PRO A 35 -18.70 -20.04 3.00
C PRO A 35 -19.38 -18.91 2.22
N LYS A 36 -20.66 -19.11 1.85
CA LYS A 36 -21.44 -18.09 1.16
C LYS A 36 -21.77 -16.98 2.15
N GLN A 37 -21.30 -15.78 1.89
CA GLN A 37 -21.62 -14.61 2.69
C GLN A 37 -22.90 -13.95 2.18
N THR A 38 -23.78 -13.61 3.11
CA THR A 38 -24.98 -12.82 2.83
C THR A 38 -24.63 -11.34 2.61
N LYS A 39 -25.52 -10.60 1.94
CA LYS A 39 -25.36 -9.14 1.77
C LYS A 39 -25.28 -8.39 3.10
N GLU A 40 -25.87 -8.95 4.16
CA GLU A 40 -25.87 -8.37 5.49
C GLU A 40 -24.52 -8.53 6.19
N GLU A 41 -23.88 -9.71 6.06
CA GLU A 41 -22.53 -9.96 6.57
C GLU A 41 -21.49 -9.10 5.82
N LEU A 42 -21.63 -8.95 4.50
CA LEU A 42 -20.74 -8.10 3.71
C LEU A 42 -20.77 -6.62 4.15
N LYS A 43 -21.92 -6.12 4.61
CA LYS A 43 -22.03 -4.75 5.14
C LYS A 43 -21.32 -4.55 6.48
N GLN A 44 -20.98 -5.63 7.20
CA GLN A 44 -20.26 -5.54 8.46
C GLN A 44 -18.75 -5.32 8.25
N PHE A 45 -18.22 -5.67 7.09
CA PHE A 45 -16.83 -5.40 6.75
C PHE A 45 -16.63 -3.90 6.57
N ARG A 46 -15.81 -3.32 7.45
CA ARG A 46 -15.34 -1.95 7.32
C ARG A 46 -13.87 -1.93 6.95
N PRO A 47 -13.41 -0.93 6.20
CA PRO A 47 -12.00 -0.76 5.93
C PRO A 47 -11.19 -0.68 7.23
N TYR A 48 -10.04 -1.35 7.24
CA TYR A 48 -9.14 -1.41 8.40
C TYR A 48 -8.80 -0.03 8.99
N TYR A 49 -8.63 0.97 8.13
CA TYR A 49 -8.28 2.34 8.53
C TYR A 49 -9.40 3.05 9.31
N GLU A 50 -10.66 2.69 9.11
CA GLU A 50 -11.80 3.26 9.85
C GLU A 50 -11.90 2.66 11.26
N LEU A 51 -11.54 1.39 11.41
CA LEU A 51 -11.58 0.68 12.70
C LEU A 51 -10.36 1.00 13.58
N HIS A 52 -9.23 1.31 12.96
CA HIS A 52 -7.95 1.52 13.65
C HIS A 52 -7.40 2.95 13.47
N THR A 53 -8.29 3.95 13.58
CA THR A 53 -7.92 5.38 13.45
C THR A 53 -6.83 5.81 14.43
N THR A 54 -6.73 5.19 15.60
CA THR A 54 -5.69 5.50 16.60
C THR A 54 -4.29 5.03 16.21
N LEU A 55 -4.19 3.95 15.42
CA LEU A 55 -2.91 3.44 14.92
C LEU A 55 -2.37 4.25 13.73
N GLN A 56 -3.26 4.98 13.04
CA GLN A 56 -2.89 5.85 11.90
C GLN A 56 -2.64 7.31 12.30
N LYS A 57 -2.88 7.70 13.56
CA LYS A 57 -2.56 9.05 14.02
C LYS A 57 -1.04 9.19 14.08
N HIS A 58 -0.47 9.76 13.01
CA HIS A 58 0.85 10.36 13.08
C HIS A 58 0.88 11.30 14.28
N LYS A 59 1.78 11.05 15.24
CA LYS A 59 2.01 11.96 16.36
C LYS A 59 2.71 13.19 15.80
N ASN A 60 1.92 14.19 15.43
CA ASN A 60 2.45 15.47 14.97
C ASN A 60 2.97 16.26 16.18
N HIS A 61 4.21 16.72 16.09
CA HIS A 61 4.74 17.72 17.01
C HIS A 61 4.81 19.05 16.25
N THR A 62 4.26 20.10 16.84
CA THR A 62 4.31 21.44 16.25
C THR A 62 5.66 22.06 16.56
N VAL A 63 6.43 22.35 15.52
CA VAL A 63 7.68 23.12 15.59
C VAL A 63 7.48 24.38 14.75
N GLN A 64 7.85 25.54 15.29
CA GLN A 64 7.87 26.79 14.53
C GLN A 64 9.22 26.90 13.81
N VAL A 65 9.18 26.97 12.49
CA VAL A 65 10.37 27.11 11.64
C VAL A 65 10.10 28.23 10.64
N SER A 66 11.07 29.12 10.46
CA SER A 66 11.05 30.13 9.41
C SER A 66 11.55 29.52 8.10
N ILE A 67 10.82 29.73 7.01
CA ILE A 67 11.18 29.29 5.66
C ILE A 67 11.30 30.55 4.80
N ASP A 68 12.32 30.61 3.95
CA ASP A 68 12.53 31.74 3.04
C ASP A 68 11.34 31.93 2.08
N SER A 69 11.05 33.18 1.75
CA SER A 69 9.82 33.54 1.03
C SER A 69 9.78 33.01 -0.40
N ASP A 70 10.93 32.95 -1.08
CA ASP A 70 11.07 32.40 -2.43
C ASP A 70 10.74 30.90 -2.47
N ILE A 71 11.12 30.14 -1.44
CA ILE A 71 10.76 28.73 -1.29
C ILE A 71 9.25 28.57 -1.07
N ILE A 72 8.64 29.43 -0.26
CA ILE A 72 7.18 29.42 -0.04
C ILE A 72 6.43 29.73 -1.34
N GLU A 73 6.87 30.74 -2.09
CA GLU A 73 6.31 31.10 -3.40
C GLU A 73 6.43 29.94 -4.39
N ALA A 74 7.60 29.29 -4.48
CA ALA A 74 7.81 28.12 -5.33
C ALA A 74 6.87 26.95 -4.97
N LEU A 75 6.62 26.71 -3.68
CA LEU A 75 5.71 25.66 -3.21
C LEU A 75 4.23 25.98 -3.46
N GLN A 76 3.85 27.26 -3.49
CA GLN A 76 2.47 27.70 -3.73
C GLN A 76 2.10 27.71 -5.23
N ILE A 77 3.06 27.99 -6.12
CA ILE A 77 2.79 28.10 -7.57
C ILE A 77 2.23 26.79 -8.17
N GLU A 78 2.63 25.64 -7.65
CA GLU A 78 2.22 24.34 -8.19
C GLU A 78 0.96 23.74 -7.54
N THR A 79 0.56 24.17 -6.33
CA THR A 79 -0.56 23.55 -5.58
C THR A 79 -1.23 24.50 -4.58
N GLN A 80 -2.56 24.40 -4.43
CA GLN A 80 -3.37 25.21 -3.51
C GLN A 80 -3.15 24.89 -2.02
N GLU A 81 -2.54 23.74 -1.68
CA GLU A 81 -2.18 23.35 -0.31
C GLU A 81 -0.68 22.99 -0.20
N TYR A 82 0.12 23.83 0.47
CA TYR A 82 1.58 23.65 0.59
C TYR A 82 2.00 22.69 1.70
N GLN A 83 1.19 22.51 2.75
CA GLN A 83 1.51 21.69 3.94
C GLN A 83 1.80 20.20 3.61
N PRO A 84 0.99 19.50 2.78
CA PRO A 84 1.25 18.10 2.45
C PRO A 84 2.58 17.92 1.72
N ARG A 85 2.97 18.91 0.91
CA ARG A 85 4.19 18.88 0.11
C ARG A 85 5.44 19.10 0.95
N ILE A 86 5.40 20.05 1.88
CA ILE A 86 6.47 20.21 2.89
C ILE A 86 6.70 18.89 3.62
N ASN A 87 5.61 18.23 4.07
CA ASN A 87 5.72 16.94 4.75
C ASN A 87 6.32 15.84 3.85
N ALA A 88 6.01 15.83 2.56
CA ALA A 88 6.57 14.86 1.61
C ALA A 88 8.07 15.10 1.39
N ILE A 89 8.50 16.35 1.19
CA ILE A 89 9.91 16.73 1.02
C ILE A 89 10.71 16.35 2.27
N LEU A 90 10.20 16.69 3.46
CA LEU A 90 10.84 16.34 4.73
C LEU A 90 10.95 14.84 4.93
N ARG A 91 9.90 14.06 4.62
CA ARG A 91 9.97 12.60 4.71
C ARG A 91 11.02 12.01 3.77
N LYS A 92 11.07 12.49 2.52
CA LYS A 92 12.08 12.05 1.55
C LYS A 92 13.50 12.37 2.04
N ALA A 93 13.71 13.59 2.55
CA ALA A 93 15.02 14.00 3.06
C ALA A 93 15.47 13.18 4.29
N VAL A 94 14.54 12.80 5.17
CA VAL A 94 14.85 12.06 6.42
C VAL A 94 14.92 10.55 6.21
N PHE A 95 14.05 9.97 5.38
CA PHE A 95 13.85 8.52 5.26
C PHE A 95 14.28 7.92 3.90
N GLY A 96 14.58 8.73 2.89
CA GLY A 96 14.97 8.28 1.54
C GLY A 96 13.80 8.25 0.56
#